data_AF-A0A2N5KW81-F1
#
_entry.id   AF-A0A2N5KW81-F1
#
_cell.length_a   1.000
_cell.length_b   1.000
_cell.length_c   1.000
_cell.angle_alpha   90.00
_cell.angle_beta   90.00
_cell.angle_gamma   90.00
#
_symmetry.space_group_name_H-M   'P 1'
#
loop_
_entity.id
_entity.type
_entity.pdbx_description
1 polymer ?
#
loop_
_entity_poly.entity_id
_entity_poly.type
_entity_poly.pdbx_seq_one_letter_code
_entity_poly.pdbx_strand_id
1 'polypeptide(L)'
;MSKKQIIRDYFQAWLKPNIEVIKSIFDKNATYSECYGPIYRNKKEIISWFEKWNKQGKAIAWPIEKILINENTCIVEWHFKCNYQKK
;
A
#
# COMPACT_ATOMS: atom_id res chain seq x y z
N MET A 1 0.53 15.20 8.10
CA MET A 1 1.53 14.63 7.17
C MET A 1 1.31 15.21 5.79
N SER A 2 2.36 15.47 5.00
CA SER A 2 2.16 15.85 3.59
C SER A 2 1.68 14.64 2.79
N LYS A 3 0.93 14.86 1.70
CA LYS A 3 0.48 13.79 0.79
C LYS A 3 1.64 12.92 0.30
N LYS A 4 2.77 13.57 -0.02
CA LYS A 4 4.02 12.91 -0.41
C LYS A 4 4.57 11.99 0.69
N GLN A 5 4.48 12.42 1.95
CA GLN A 5 4.93 11.61 3.09
C GLN A 5 4.02 10.40 3.29
N ILE A 6 2.69 10.57 3.22
CA ILE A 6 1.72 9.47 3.34
C ILE A 6 1.99 8.38 2.30
N ILE A 7 2.24 8.78 1.04
CA ILE A 7 2.60 7.84 -0.03
C ILE A 7 3.90 7.11 0.31
N ARG A 8 4.95 7.82 0.72
CA ARG A 8 6.24 7.19 1.06
C ARG A 8 6.12 6.23 2.24
N ASP A 9 5.38 6.61 3.27
CA ASP A 9 5.15 5.78 4.45
C ASP A 9 4.39 4.52 4.08
N TYR A 10 3.39 4.60 3.21
CA TYR A 10 2.69 3.43 2.68
C TYR A 10 3.65 2.46 2.00
N PHE A 11 4.44 2.92 1.02
CA PHE A 11 5.40 2.06 0.31
C PHE A 11 6.43 1.45 1.26
N GLN A 12 6.93 2.26 2.20
CA GLN A 12 7.89 1.82 3.20
C GLN A 12 7.30 0.76 4.15
N ALA A 13 6.01 0.87 4.49
CA ALA A 13 5.31 -0.10 5.32
C ALA A 13 5.17 -1.45 4.64
N TRP A 14 5.21 -1.54 3.31
CA TRP A 14 5.27 -2.82 2.60
C TRP A 14 6.66 -3.43 2.53
N LEU A 15 7.70 -2.59 2.34
CA LEU A 15 9.09 -3.05 2.33
C LEU A 15 9.57 -3.50 3.71
N LYS A 16 9.13 -2.78 4.76
CA LYS A 16 9.33 -3.13 6.16
C LYS A 16 7.94 -3.19 6.81
N PRO A 17 7.32 -4.39 6.87
CA PRO A 17 5.97 -4.59 7.36
C PRO A 17 5.68 -3.80 8.65
N ASN A 18 4.87 -2.75 8.52
CA ASN A 18 4.47 -1.91 9.64
C ASN A 18 2.96 -1.65 9.60
N ILE A 19 2.22 -2.45 10.37
CA ILE A 19 0.76 -2.38 10.39
C ILE A 19 0.22 -1.07 11.00
N GLU A 20 0.96 -0.44 11.92
CA GLU A 20 0.54 0.82 12.54
C GLU A 20 0.52 1.98 11.54
N VAL A 21 1.41 1.96 10.54
CA VAL A 21 1.35 2.90 9.41
C VAL A 21 0.09 2.66 8.58
N ILE A 22 -0.23 1.41 8.23
CA ILE A 22 -1.45 1.10 7.47
C ILE A 22 -2.70 1.52 8.25
N LYS A 23 -2.70 1.33 9.57
CA LYS A 23 -3.77 1.81 10.45
C LYS A 23 -3.83 3.34 10.52
N SER A 24 -2.74 4.07 10.37
CA SER A 24 -2.79 5.54 10.47
C SER A 24 -3.20 6.22 9.16
N ILE A 25 -2.82 5.66 8.01
CA ILE A 25 -3.04 6.29 6.69
C ILE A 25 -4.46 6.11 6.15
N PHE A 26 -5.13 4.98 6.44
CA PHE A 26 -6.44 4.68 5.86
C PHE A 26 -7.59 5.17 6.76
N ASP A 27 -8.55 5.85 6.15
CA ASP A 27 -9.84 6.17 6.76
C ASP A 27 -10.64 4.90 7.07
N LYS A 28 -11.55 4.95 8.05
CA LYS A 28 -12.43 3.83 8.42
C LYS A 28 -13.20 3.27 7.21
N ASN A 29 -13.66 4.14 6.33
CA ASN A 29 -14.48 3.81 5.16
C ASN A 29 -13.67 3.79 3.85
N ALA A 30 -12.34 3.73 3.94
CA ALA A 30 -11.48 3.70 2.76
C ALA A 30 -11.73 2.46 1.89
N THR A 31 -11.70 2.66 0.58
CA THR A 31 -11.73 1.58 -0.41
C THR A 31 -10.34 1.44 -1.05
N TYR A 32 -9.86 0.21 -1.17
CA TYR A 32 -8.65 -0.15 -1.88
C TYR A 32 -9.01 -1.11 -3.02
N SER A 33 -8.60 -0.77 -4.25
CA SER A 33 -8.90 -1.54 -5.45
C SER A 33 -7.61 -1.96 -6.14
N GLU A 34 -7.48 -3.25 -6.44
CA GLU A 34 -6.36 -3.78 -7.21
C GLU A 34 -6.73 -3.88 -8.70
N CYS A 35 -5.78 -3.60 -9.58
CA CYS A 35 -6.02 -3.58 -11.03
C CYS A 35 -6.47 -4.92 -11.64
N TYR A 36 -6.31 -6.03 -10.91
CA TYR A 36 -6.70 -7.38 -11.34
C TYR A 36 -8.01 -7.88 -10.72
N GLY A 37 -8.75 -7.03 -9.99
CA GLY A 37 -10.14 -7.30 -9.59
C GLY A 37 -10.48 -7.22 -8.09
N PRO A 38 -9.61 -7.58 -7.13
CA PRO A 38 -9.96 -7.48 -5.71
C PRO A 38 -10.27 -6.06 -5.25
N ILE A 39 -11.29 -5.93 -4.41
CA ILE A 39 -11.72 -4.66 -3.81
C ILE A 39 -11.95 -4.87 -2.32
N TYR A 40 -11.26 -4.09 -1.50
CA TYR A 40 -11.40 -4.00 -0.05
C TYR A 40 -12.16 -2.72 0.29
N ARG A 41 -13.33 -2.81 0.92
CA ARG A 41 -14.30 -1.71 1.05
C ARG A 41 -14.24 -0.94 2.37
N ASN A 42 -13.35 -1.34 3.27
CA ASN A 42 -13.17 -0.67 4.55
C ASN A 42 -11.77 -0.92 5.11
N LYS A 43 -11.38 -0.14 6.11
CA LYS A 43 -10.08 -0.25 6.78
C LYS A 43 -9.78 -1.64 7.33
N LYS A 44 -10.79 -2.34 7.87
CA LYS A 44 -10.63 -3.68 8.45
C LYS A 44 -10.24 -4.71 7.38
N GLU A 45 -10.83 -4.62 6.20
CA GLU A 45 -10.49 -5.45 5.05
C GLU A 45 -9.09 -5.14 4.52
N ILE A 46 -8.73 -3.86 4.41
CA ILE A 46 -7.39 -3.43 3.98
C ILE A 46 -6.31 -3.94 4.95
N ILE A 47 -6.54 -3.82 6.26
CA ILE A 47 -5.64 -4.35 7.30
C ILE A 47 -5.50 -5.87 7.15
N SER A 48 -6.62 -6.58 7.02
CA SER A 48 -6.63 -8.04 6.87
C SER A 48 -5.88 -8.49 5.61
N TRP A 49 -6.00 -7.73 4.52
CA TRP A 49 -5.25 -7.96 3.28
C TRP A 49 -3.74 -7.75 3.48
N PHE A 50 -3.34 -6.62 4.06
CA PHE A 50 -1.94 -6.32 4.34
C PHE A 50 -1.29 -7.44 5.17
N GLU A 51 -1.94 -7.89 6.25
CA GLU A 51 -1.43 -8.96 7.11
C GLU A 51 -1.34 -10.30 6.37
N LYS A 52 -2.36 -10.67 5.59
CA LYS A 52 -2.36 -11.92 4.82
C LYS A 52 -1.28 -11.92 3.74
N TRP A 53 -1.12 -10.81 3.02
CA TRP A 53 -0.13 -10.68 1.97
C TRP A 53 1.28 -10.82 2.54
N ASN A 54 1.59 -10.13 3.64
CA ASN A 54 2.91 -10.19 4.29
C ASN A 54 3.22 -11.53 4.96
N LYS A 55 2.22 -12.39 5.17
CA LYS A 55 2.43 -13.81 5.56
C LYS A 55 2.77 -14.71 4.38
N GLN A 56 2.30 -14.37 3.18
CA GLN A 56 2.43 -15.18 1.96
C GLN A 56 3.53 -14.70 1.02
N GLY A 57 3.99 -13.46 1.18
CA GLY A 57 5.04 -12.88 0.36
C GLY A 57 5.74 -11.73 1.05
N LYS A 58 6.80 -11.26 0.39
CA LYS A 58 7.67 -10.20 0.86
C LYS A 58 7.98 -9.25 -0.28
N ALA A 59 7.70 -7.96 -0.08
CA ALA A 59 8.16 -6.93 -1.00
C ALA A 59 9.68 -6.80 -0.87
N ILE A 60 10.40 -6.89 -1.98
CA ILE A 60 11.87 -6.80 -2.01
C ILE A 60 12.29 -5.40 -2.40
N ALA A 61 11.70 -4.86 -3.46
CA ALA A 61 11.98 -3.52 -3.95
C ALA A 61 10.68 -2.87 -4.42
N TRP A 62 10.49 -1.62 -4.02
CA TRP A 62 9.35 -0.83 -4.43
C TRP A 62 9.73 0.66 -4.55
N PRO A 63 10.75 1.00 -5.38
CA PRO A 63 11.12 2.39 -5.60
C PRO A 63 9.98 3.19 -6.23
N ILE A 64 9.85 4.44 -5.79
CA ILE A 64 8.96 5.43 -6.37
C ILE A 64 9.79 6.26 -7.35
N GLU A 65 9.41 6.25 -8.63
CA GLU A 65 10.06 7.04 -9.67
C GLU A 65 9.51 8.47 -9.70
N LYS A 66 8.18 8.59 -9.60
CA LYS A 66 7.50 9.89 -9.69
C LYS A 66 6.28 9.95 -8.79
N ILE A 67 6.04 11.13 -8.24
CA ILE A 67 4.79 11.46 -7.52
C ILE A 67 4.26 12.75 -8.13
N LEU A 68 3.07 12.68 -8.73
CA LEU A 68 2.29 13.83 -9.17
C LEU A 68 1.18 14.08 -8.15
N ILE A 69 1.07 15.31 -7.66
CA ILE A 69 0.04 15.70 -6.70
C ILE A 69 -0.84 16.75 -7.37
N ASN A 70 -2.14 16.45 -7.48
CA ASN A 70 -3.14 17.38 -7.95
C ASN A 70 -4.24 17.47 -6.89
N GLU A 71 -4.24 18.55 -6.11
CA GLU A 71 -5.14 18.72 -4.97
C GLU A 71 -5.17 17.45 -4.11
N ASN A 72 -6.32 16.77 -4.02
CA ASN A 72 -6.54 15.57 -3.20
C ASN A 72 -6.18 14.25 -3.89
N THR A 73 -5.74 14.31 -5.14
CA THR A 73 -5.33 13.14 -5.93
C THR A 73 -3.81 13.05 -6.00
N CYS A 74 -3.28 11.86 -5.76
CA CYS A 74 -1.88 11.54 -5.98
C CYS A 74 -1.77 10.43 -7.01
N ILE A 75 -0.92 10.63 -8.01
CA ILE A 75 -0.55 9.61 -8.99
C ILE A 75 0.92 9.28 -8.73
N VAL A 76 1.20 8.00 -8.57
CA VAL A 76 2.55 7.51 -8.26
C VAL A 76 2.98 6.58 -9.38
N GLU A 77 4.22 6.70 -9.80
CA GLU A 77 4.87 5.77 -10.72
C GLU A 77 5.94 5.00 -9.93
N TRP A 78 5.99 3.69 -10.11
CA TRP A 78 6.86 2.82 -9.33
C TRP A 78 7.26 1.55 -10.07
N HIS A 79 8.37 0.95 -9.65
CA HIS A 79 8.72 -0.42 -10.02
C HIS A 79 8.52 -1.34 -8.81
N PHE A 80 7.93 -2.52 -9.01
CA PHE A 80 7.63 -3.46 -7.93
C PHE A 80 8.33 -4.79 -8.16
N LYS A 81 9.04 -5.27 -7.13
CA LYS A 81 9.65 -6.60 -7.06
C LYS A 81 9.27 -7.23 -5.73
N CYS A 82 8.69 -8.43 -5.78
CA CYS A 82 8.38 -9.22 -4.59
C CYS A 82 8.87 -10.66 -4.75
N ASN A 83 8.97 -11.36 -3.62
CA ASN A 83 8.96 -12.81 -3.56
C ASN A 83 7.63 -13.23 -2.95
N TYR A 84 6.80 -13.92 -3.71
CA TYR A 84 5.48 -14.36 -3.28
C TYR A 84 5.44 -15.88 -3.32
N GLN A 85 5.21 -16.54 -2.17
CA GLN A 85 5.34 -17.99 -1.99
C GLN A 85 4.19 -18.80 -2.62
N LYS A 86 3.50 -18.26 -3.62
CA LYS A 86 2.57 -19.03 -4.46
C LYS A 86 3.17 -19.27 -5.85
N LYS A 87 4.34 -19.90 -5.87
CA LYS A 87 4.80 -20.90 -6.83
C LYS A 87 6.21 -21.34 -6.46
#